data_AF-A0AAD9LX46-F1
#
_entry.id   AF-A0AAD9LX46-F1
#
_cell.length_a   1.000
_cell.length_b   1.000
_cell.length_c   1.000
_cell.angle_alpha   90.00
_cell.angle_beta   90.00
_cell.angle_gamma   90.00
#
_symmetry.space_group_name_H-M   'P 1'
#
loop_
_entity.id
_entity.type
_entity.pdbx_description
1 polymer ?
#
loop_
_entity_poly.entity_id
_entity_poly.type
_entity_poly.pdbx_seq_one_letter_code
_entity_poly.pdbx_strand_id
1 'polypeptide(L)'
;MDANDATESKYVTLVSSDGYEFVVLREAAMISPAIKGMLDTRNNFREAALGRCVFEEISGVVLEKVCEYFQYWYRYREREDVPDMDIPVELCLELLVAADYLGLDSKTTSQPFLFTPRGDEGRGPCPTRGQHF
;
A
#
# COMPACT_ATOMS: atom_id res chain seq x y z
N MET A 1 -16.09 21.19 -15.54
CA MET A 1 -16.62 19.88 -15.11
C MET A 1 -15.81 18.86 -15.87
N ASP A 2 -14.70 18.44 -15.26
CA ASP A 2 -13.66 17.65 -15.90
C ASP A 2 -14.14 16.22 -16.13
N ALA A 3 -14.31 15.87 -17.40
CA ALA A 3 -14.65 14.55 -17.87
C ALA A 3 -13.36 13.74 -18.03
N ASN A 4 -12.99 12.97 -16.99
CA ASN A 4 -12.02 11.88 -17.13
C ASN A 4 -12.61 10.51 -16.72
N ASP A 5 -13.93 10.43 -16.55
CA ASP A 5 -14.66 9.20 -16.19
C ASP A 5 -15.20 8.51 -17.45
N ALA A 6 -14.31 8.11 -18.36
CA ALA A 6 -14.69 7.25 -19.47
C ALA A 6 -13.48 6.41 -19.89
N THR A 7 -13.62 5.09 -19.70
CA THR A 7 -12.67 4.00 -20.03
C THR A 7 -11.48 3.76 -19.09
N GLU A 8 -11.63 4.03 -17.80
CA GLU A 8 -10.73 3.48 -16.80
C GLU A 8 -11.20 2.07 -16.39
N SER A 9 -10.38 1.05 -16.66
CA SER A 9 -10.70 -0.34 -16.32
C SER A 9 -10.90 -0.50 -14.80
N LYS A 10 -12.01 -1.13 -14.41
CA LYS A 10 -12.33 -1.43 -13.00
C LYS A 10 -11.28 -2.34 -12.34
N TYR A 11 -10.62 -3.16 -13.15
CA TYR A 11 -9.59 -4.08 -12.73
C TYR A 11 -8.27 -3.71 -13.39
N VAL A 12 -7.18 -4.01 -12.69
CA VAL A 12 -5.82 -3.86 -13.20
C VAL A 12 -5.13 -5.22 -13.15
N THR A 13 -4.26 -5.46 -14.13
CA THR A 13 -3.49 -6.70 -14.25
C THR A 13 -2.06 -6.43 -13.85
N LEU A 14 -1.61 -7.06 -12.77
CA LEU A 14 -0.24 -7.00 -12.28
C LEU A 14 0.49 -8.25 -12.81
N VAL A 15 1.61 -8.05 -13.49
CA VAL A 15 2.39 -9.13 -14.10
C VAL A 15 3.71 -9.26 -13.36
N SER A 16 4.03 -10.46 -12.88
CA SER A 16 5.30 -10.74 -12.20
C SER A 16 6.45 -10.94 -13.18
N SER A 17 7.67 -10.98 -12.65
CA SER A 17 8.89 -11.27 -13.42
C SER A 17 8.85 -12.66 -14.06
N ASP A 18 8.25 -13.62 -13.35
CA ASP A 18 8.02 -14.99 -13.83
C ASP A 18 6.89 -15.12 -14.88
N GLY A 19 6.21 -14.02 -15.22
CA GLY A 19 5.12 -14.00 -16.20
C GLY A 19 3.74 -14.41 -15.68
N TYR A 20 3.53 -14.49 -14.37
CA TYR A 20 2.20 -14.69 -13.79
C TYR A 20 1.40 -13.39 -13.82
N GLU A 21 0.10 -13.49 -14.11
CA GLU A 21 -0.80 -12.35 -14.23
C GLU A 21 -1.86 -12.39 -13.12
N PHE A 22 -1.90 -11.35 -12.29
CA PHE A 22 -2.83 -11.20 -11.18
C PHE A 22 -3.80 -10.06 -11.46
N VAL A 23 -5.10 -10.35 -11.44
CA VAL A 23 -6.15 -9.35 -11.68
C VAL A 23 -6.71 -8.87 -10.35
N VAL A 24 -6.52 -7.59 -10.05
CA VAL A 24 -6.97 -6.96 -8.79
C VAL A 24 -7.87 -5.76 -9.06
N LEU A 25 -8.66 -5.37 -8.05
CA LEU A 25 -9.47 -4.16 -8.12
C LEU A 25 -8.57 -2.93 -8.19
N ARG A 26 -8.87 -2.02 -9.11
CA ARG A 26 -8.10 -0.77 -9.26
C ARG A 26 -8.07 0.04 -7.97
N GLU A 27 -9.20 0.15 -7.28
CA GLU A 27 -9.30 0.87 -6.01
C GLU A 27 -8.41 0.27 -4.91
N ALA A 28 -8.24 -1.06 -4.89
CA ALA A 28 -7.38 -1.73 -3.93
C ALA A 28 -5.90 -1.56 -4.28
N ALA A 29 -5.56 -1.55 -5.57
CA ALA A 29 -4.18 -1.36 -6.04
C ALA A 29 -3.70 0.10 -5.94
N MET A 30 -4.64 1.06 -5.91
CA MET A 30 -4.36 2.50 -5.80
C MET A 30 -3.73 2.93 -4.46
N ILE A 31 -3.64 2.03 -3.48
CA ILE A 31 -2.91 2.30 -2.24
C ILE A 31 -1.41 2.41 -2.46
N SER A 32 -0.88 1.78 -3.52
CA SER A 32 0.52 1.85 -3.90
C SER A 32 0.76 3.12 -4.73
N PRO A 33 1.64 4.03 -4.28
CA PRO A 33 2.05 5.18 -5.08
C PRO A 33 2.72 4.77 -6.39
N ALA A 34 3.49 3.67 -6.39
CA ALA A 34 4.14 3.15 -7.59
C ALA A 34 3.10 2.75 -8.65
N ILE A 35 2.11 1.93 -8.27
CA ILE A 35 1.02 1.52 -9.18
C ILE A 35 0.23 2.74 -9.66
N LYS A 36 -0.03 3.71 -8.77
CA LYS A 36 -0.69 4.96 -9.16
C LYS A 36 0.10 5.73 -10.21
N GLY A 37 1.42 5.78 -10.09
CA GLY A 37 2.30 6.39 -11.10
C GLY A 37 2.33 5.61 -12.42
N MET A 38 2.32 4.27 -12.36
CA MET A 38 2.28 3.41 -13.55
C MET A 38 0.96 3.50 -14.32
N LEU A 39 -0.16 3.73 -13.62
CA LEU A 39 -1.49 3.90 -14.20
C LEU A 39 -1.81 5.34 -14.60
N ASP A 40 -0.93 6.31 -14.30
CA ASP A 40 -1.16 7.71 -14.67
C ASP A 40 -1.01 7.88 -16.19
N THR A 41 -2.14 8.16 -16.85
CA THR A 41 -2.24 8.34 -18.31
C THR A 41 -1.40 9.53 -18.80
N ARG A 42 -1.01 10.46 -17.92
CA ARG A 42 -0.16 11.59 -18.27
C ARG A 42 1.24 11.18 -18.73
N ASN A 43 1.67 9.97 -18.38
CA ASN A 43 3.01 9.48 -18.71
C ASN A 43 3.08 8.76 -20.09
N ASN A 44 1.98 8.69 -20.85
CA ASN A 44 1.92 8.14 -22.22
C ASN A 44 2.47 6.70 -22.39
N PHE A 45 2.46 5.90 -21.32
CA PHE A 45 2.76 4.47 -21.40
C PHE A 45 1.52 3.71 -21.89
N ARG A 46 1.68 2.90 -22.94
CA ARG A 46 0.61 2.04 -23.49
C ARG A 46 0.00 1.10 -22.42
N GLU A 47 0.77 0.82 -21.38
CA GLU A 47 0.43 0.00 -20.22
C GLU A 47 -0.61 0.67 -19.29
N ALA A 48 -0.52 1.99 -19.10
CA ALA A 48 -1.49 2.78 -18.34
C ALA A 48 -2.88 2.75 -19.00
N ALA A 49 -2.91 2.82 -20.33
CA ALA A 49 -4.15 2.75 -21.11
C ALA A 49 -4.82 1.36 -21.07
N LEU A 50 -4.04 0.30 -20.84
CA LEU A 50 -4.53 -1.08 -20.77
C LEU A 50 -4.82 -1.54 -19.34
N GLY A 51 -4.44 -0.75 -18.33
CA GLY A 51 -4.54 -1.14 -16.91
C GLY A 51 -3.64 -2.33 -16.59
N ARG A 52 -2.49 -2.45 -17.24
CA ARG A 52 -1.53 -3.55 -17.06
C ARG A 52 -0.23 -2.97 -16.49
N CYS A 53 0.26 -3.53 -15.39
CA CYS A 53 1.53 -3.16 -14.78
C CYS A 53 2.45 -4.37 -14.76
N VAL A 54 3.65 -4.25 -15.33
CA VAL A 54 4.64 -5.33 -15.36
C VAL A 54 5.74 -5.04 -14.35
N PHE A 55 6.05 -6.00 -13.49
CA PHE A 55 7.09 -5.93 -12.48
C PHE A 55 8.21 -6.91 -12.83
N GLU A 56 9.34 -6.40 -13.30
CA GLU A 56 10.48 -7.25 -13.68
C GLU A 56 11.30 -7.73 -12.48
N GLU A 57 11.16 -7.07 -11.32
CA GLU A 57 11.94 -7.36 -10.10
C GLU A 57 11.18 -8.19 -9.07
N ILE A 58 9.85 -8.33 -9.20
CA ILE A 58 9.00 -9.01 -8.23
C ILE A 58 8.60 -10.39 -8.74
N SER A 59 8.94 -11.44 -7.98
CA SER A 59 8.57 -12.82 -8.28
C SER A 59 7.06 -13.04 -8.16
N GLY A 60 6.54 -14.06 -8.85
CA GLY A 60 5.10 -14.38 -8.83
C GLY A 60 4.58 -14.68 -7.43
N VAL A 61 5.38 -15.39 -6.63
CA VAL A 61 5.02 -15.79 -5.25
C VAL A 61 4.92 -14.59 -4.31
N VAL A 62 5.81 -13.61 -4.48
CA VAL A 62 5.79 -12.36 -3.70
C VAL A 62 4.62 -11.49 -4.16
N LEU A 63 4.41 -11.37 -5.48
CA LEU A 63 3.32 -10.58 -6.04
C LEU A 63 1.94 -11.12 -5.63
N GLU A 64 1.79 -12.44 -5.50
CA GLU A 64 0.59 -13.07 -4.96
C GLU A 64 0.27 -12.56 -3.55
N LYS A 65 1.27 -12.55 -2.66
CA LYS A 65 1.12 -12.04 -1.28
C LYS A 65 0.86 -10.54 -1.23
N VAL A 66 1.45 -9.76 -2.13
CA VAL A 66 1.12 -8.33 -2.28
C VAL A 66 -0.34 -8.13 -2.72
N CYS A 67 -0.83 -8.94 -3.66
CA CYS A 67 -2.22 -8.88 -4.10
C CYS A 67 -3.20 -9.25 -2.97
N GLU A 68 -2.85 -10.26 -2.17
CA GLU A 68 -3.59 -10.63 -0.95
C GLU A 68 -3.66 -9.43 0.01
N TYR A 69 -2.53 -8.74 0.23
CA TYR A 69 -2.48 -7.54 1.07
C TYR A 69 -3.38 -6.41 0.55
N PHE A 70 -3.42 -6.15 -0.76
CA PHE A 70 -4.31 -5.12 -1.33
C PHE A 70 -5.78 -5.41 -1.04
N GLN A 71 -6.20 -6.66 -1.19
CA GLN A 71 -7.58 -7.08 -0.92
C GLN A 71 -7.89 -7.03 0.58
N TYR A 72 -6.95 -7.48 1.40
CA TYR A 72 -7.02 -7.42 2.85
C TYR A 72 -7.22 -5.97 3.32
N TRP A 73 -6.35 -5.06 2.89
CA TRP A 73 -6.46 -3.63 3.21
C TRP A 73 -7.82 -3.06 2.78
N TYR A 74 -8.25 -3.36 1.55
CA TYR A 74 -9.53 -2.87 1.04
C TYR A 74 -10.73 -3.42 1.83
N ARG A 75 -10.68 -4.67 2.29
CA ARG A 75 -11.76 -5.32 3.06
C ARG A 75 -11.85 -4.80 4.49
N TYR A 76 -10.72 -4.49 5.12
CA TYR A 76 -10.65 -4.14 6.54
C TYR A 76 -10.40 -2.65 6.81
N ARG A 77 -10.26 -1.79 5.79
CA ARG A 77 -10.01 -0.34 5.95
C ARG A 77 -10.98 0.43 6.86
N GLU A 78 -12.20 -0.08 7.05
CA GLU A 78 -13.28 0.52 7.85
C GLU A 78 -13.63 -0.31 9.11
N ARG A 79 -12.85 -1.37 9.39
CA ARG A 79 -13.08 -2.30 10.49
C ARG A 79 -11.98 -2.17 11.55
N GLU A 80 -12.37 -2.31 12.81
CA GLU A 80 -11.43 -2.38 13.94
C GLU A 80 -11.02 -3.83 14.26
N ASP A 81 -11.85 -4.81 13.86
CA ASP A 81 -11.61 -6.25 14.01
C ASP A 81 -10.84 -6.82 12.81
N VAL A 82 -9.57 -6.46 12.71
CA VAL A 82 -8.70 -6.87 11.61
C VAL A 82 -7.98 -8.18 11.98
N PRO A 83 -8.22 -9.30 11.27
CA PRO A 83 -7.56 -10.58 11.54
C PRO A 83 -6.12 -10.58 11.03
N ASP A 84 -5.19 -11.26 11.69
CA ASP A 84 -3.81 -11.32 11.22
C ASP A 84 -3.68 -12.02 9.85
N MET A 85 -2.85 -11.45 8.97
CA MET A 85 -2.49 -12.06 7.69
C MET A 85 -1.34 -13.05 7.88
N ASP A 86 -1.49 -14.27 7.37
CA ASP A 86 -0.45 -15.30 7.44
C ASP A 86 0.61 -15.05 6.35
N ILE A 87 1.82 -14.67 6.80
CA ILE A 87 2.96 -14.41 5.92
C ILE A 87 4.03 -15.47 6.21
N PRO A 88 4.37 -16.33 5.23
CA PRO A 88 5.44 -17.29 5.40
C PRO A 88 6.78 -16.56 5.58
N VAL A 89 7.56 -17.02 6.56
CA VAL A 89 8.82 -16.38 6.97
C VAL A 89 9.86 -16.33 5.85
N GLU A 90 9.76 -17.27 4.91
CA GLU A 90 10.63 -17.37 3.73
C GLU A 90 10.43 -16.20 2.77
N LEU A 91 9.25 -15.58 2.76
CA LEU A 91 8.92 -14.47 1.85
C LEU A 91 9.13 -13.09 2.47
N CYS A 92 9.37 -12.99 3.78
CA CYS A 92 9.40 -11.70 4.50
C CYS A 92 10.40 -10.69 3.93
N LEU A 93 11.60 -11.12 3.56
CA LEU A 93 12.63 -10.22 3.05
C LEU A 93 12.29 -9.71 1.65
N GLU A 94 11.84 -10.60 0.76
CA GLU A 94 11.45 -10.22 -0.59
C GLU A 94 10.19 -9.34 -0.58
N LEU A 95 9.22 -9.64 0.29
CA LEU A 95 8.04 -8.82 0.51
C LEU A 95 8.40 -7.44 1.05
N LEU A 96 9.39 -7.32 1.92
CA LEU A 96 9.85 -6.03 2.43
C LEU A 96 10.43 -5.17 1.30
N VAL A 97 11.26 -5.76 0.44
CA VAL A 97 11.82 -5.08 -0.74
C VAL A 97 10.72 -4.69 -1.72
N ALA A 98 9.76 -5.58 -1.99
CA ALA A 98 8.61 -5.27 -2.83
C ALA A 98 7.73 -4.16 -2.24
N ALA A 99 7.55 -4.13 -0.91
CA ALA A 99 6.78 -3.10 -0.24
C ALA A 99 7.43 -1.71 -0.35
N ASP A 100 8.75 -1.63 -0.22
CA ASP A 100 9.54 -0.41 -0.45
C ASP A 100 9.43 0.05 -1.91
N TYR A 101 9.61 -0.87 -2.87
CA TYR A 101 9.44 -0.59 -4.29
C TYR A 101 8.04 -0.05 -4.62
N LEU A 102 7.02 -0.63 -4.02
CA LEU A 102 5.62 -0.23 -4.20
C LEU A 102 5.25 1.04 -3.43
N GLY A 103 6.17 1.60 -2.62
CA GLY A 103 5.96 2.80 -1.80
C GLY A 103 4.95 2.60 -0.68
N LEU A 104 4.77 1.37 -0.19
CA LEU A 104 3.84 1.02 0.89
C LEU A 104 4.38 1.39 2.29
N ASP A 105 5.66 1.74 2.39
CA ASP A 105 6.32 2.27 3.59
C ASP A 105 5.93 3.75 3.87
N SER A 106 5.65 4.50 2.80
CA SER A 106 5.43 5.94 2.85
C SER A 106 4.01 6.25 3.34
N LYS A 107 3.88 6.45 4.66
CA LYS A 107 2.70 6.91 5.42
C LYS A 107 1.70 7.78 4.63
N THR A 108 0.86 7.15 3.81
CA THR A 108 -0.37 7.73 3.25
C THR A 108 -1.55 6.99 3.81
N THR A 109 -1.60 6.88 5.14
CA THR A 109 -2.88 6.89 5.82
C THR A 109 -2.67 7.53 7.18
N SER A 110 -3.29 8.69 7.37
CA SER A 110 -3.82 9.08 8.66
C SER A 110 -4.78 7.98 9.14
N GLN A 111 -4.26 6.85 9.60
CA GLN A 111 -5.01 5.93 10.44
C GLN A 111 -4.83 6.45 11.86
N PRO A 112 -5.88 6.93 12.55
CA PRO A 112 -5.82 7.21 13.97
C PRO A 112 -5.77 5.94 14.84
N PHE A 113 -5.60 4.74 14.27
CA PHE A 113 -5.62 3.49 15.01
C PHE A 113 -4.25 2.79 15.06
N LEU A 114 -3.66 2.91 16.26
CA LEU A 114 -2.68 2.04 16.93
C LEU A 114 -1.26 1.91 16.37
N PHE A 115 -0.36 2.70 16.97
CA PHE A 115 0.66 2.10 17.83
C PHE A 115 0.90 3.01 19.03
N THR A 116 0.01 2.97 20.01
CA THR A 116 0.32 3.48 21.35
C THR A 116 0.94 2.32 22.13
N PRO A 117 2.25 2.30 22.42
CA PRO A 117 2.77 1.38 23.42
C PRO A 117 2.13 1.74 24.76
N ARG A 118 1.24 0.86 25.24
CA ARG A 118 0.69 0.96 26.58
C ARG A 118 1.76 0.50 27.57
N GLY A 119 2.44 1.47 28.18
CA GLY A 119 3.19 1.28 29.43
C GLY A 119 4.66 1.69 29.36
N ASP A 120 4.95 2.94 29.74
CA ASP A 120 5.80 3.14 30.92
C ASP A 120 5.39 4.45 31.61
N GLU A 121 4.98 4.27 32.86
CA GLU A 121 4.59 5.30 33.81
C GLU A 121 5.87 5.92 34.40
N GLY A 122 6.05 7.24 34.30
CA GLY A 122 6.84 7.97 35.29
C GLY A 122 8.07 8.76 34.83
N ARG A 123 7.83 10.04 34.50
CA ARG A 123 8.61 11.24 34.94
C ARG A 123 8.05 12.44 34.18
N GLY A 124 7.09 13.19 34.72
CA GLY A 124 7.31 14.21 35.76
C GLY A 124 7.27 15.60 35.08
N PRO A 125 6.37 16.52 35.46
CA PRO A 125 6.19 17.78 34.75
C PRO A 125 7.35 18.75 34.98
N CYS A 126 7.83 19.38 33.91
CA CYS A 126 8.71 20.54 33.97
C CYS A 126 7.95 21.70 34.64
N PRO A 127 8.38 22.25 35.80
CA PRO A 127 7.75 23.44 36.33
C PRO A 127 8.27 24.65 35.55
N THR A 128 7.41 25.22 34.70
CA THR A 128 7.53 26.60 34.24
C THR A 128 7.53 27.52 35.46
N ARG A 129 8.59 28.30 35.63
CA ARG A 129 8.56 29.45 36.52
C ARG A 129 9.16 30.66 35.83
N GLY A 130 8.29 31.35 35.09
CA GLY A 130 8.42 32.79 34.94
C GLY A 130 7.97 33.45 36.25
N GLN A 131 8.74 34.43 36.71
CA GLN A 131 8.24 35.68 37.29
C GLN A 131 9.42 36.62 37.59
N HIS A 132 9.39 37.78 36.94
CA HIS A 132 9.83 39.12 37.35
C HIS A 132 10.77 39.26 38.57
N PHE A 133 11.90 39.95 38.37
CA PHE A 133 12.06 41.38 38.67
C PHE A 133 13.20 41.96 37.83
#